data_AF-A0AAW1HTQ6-F1
#
_entry.id   AF-A0AAW1HTQ6-F1
#
_cell.length_a   1.000
_cell.length_b   1.000
_cell.length_c   1.000
_cell.angle_alpha   90.00
_cell.angle_beta   90.00
_cell.angle_gamma   90.00
#
_symmetry.space_group_name_H-M   'P 1'
#
loop_
_entity.id
_entity.type
_entity.pdbx_description
1 polymer ?
#
loop_
_entity_poly.entity_id
_entity_poly.type
_entity_poly.pdbx_seq_one_letter_code
_entity_poly.pdbx_strand_id
1 'polypeptide(L)'
;MGRELAECASELDLELNKIGRILGTRWVSSSLKTVTAVWYSYQALYSQFKKAQEDVKNRTTSERAMFRGLIKRLTSTQFLSDLAIMYDILAELSMVSECLQNRQTTVVYADKLIRRSIAFFECVKEKPGTKSLGAKRAAIEGNFCGVPLTSSSKITAINPQ
;
A
#
# COMPACT_ATOMS: atom_id res chain seq x y z
N MET A 1 45.84 3.57 28.06
CA MET A 1 46.08 4.12 26.70
C MET A 1 45.75 3.16 25.56
N GLY A 2 46.53 2.09 25.27
CA GLY A 2 46.24 1.25 24.08
C GLY A 2 44.89 0.52 24.10
N ARG A 3 44.44 0.08 25.28
CA ARG A 3 43.15 -0.63 25.46
C ARG A 3 41.94 0.29 25.31
N GLU A 4 41.99 1.48 25.94
CA GLU A 4 40.94 2.49 25.85
C GLU A 4 40.80 3.04 24.42
N LEU A 5 41.91 3.16 23.68
CA LEU A 5 41.88 3.59 22.29
C LEU A 5 41.24 2.54 21.38
N ALA A 6 41.48 1.25 21.64
CA ALA A 6 40.88 0.15 20.91
C ALA A 6 39.37 0.01 21.21
N GLU A 7 38.97 0.20 22.48
CA GLU A 7 37.55 0.24 22.87
C GLU A 7 36.84 1.42 22.22
N CYS A 8 37.43 2.62 22.25
CA CYS A 8 36.88 3.81 21.62
C CYS A 8 36.77 3.68 20.09
N ALA A 9 37.78 3.09 19.42
CA ALA A 9 37.73 2.80 17.99
C ALA A 9 36.64 1.78 17.64
N SER A 10 36.47 0.73 18.46
CA SER A 10 35.40 -0.26 18.27
C SER A 10 34.01 0.34 18.47
N GLU A 11 33.86 1.26 19.42
CA GLU A 11 32.58 1.94 19.68
C GLU A 11 32.23 2.92 18.56
N LEU A 12 33.22 3.67 18.07
CA LEU A 12 33.08 4.53 16.88
C LEU A 12 32.71 3.73 15.62
N ASP A 13 33.32 2.57 15.41
CA ASP A 13 32.98 1.71 14.27
C ASP A 13 31.53 1.20 14.35
N LEU A 14 31.05 0.85 15.53
CA LEU A 14 29.65 0.48 15.75
C LEU A 14 28.68 1.64 15.50
N GLU A 15 29.03 2.86 15.89
CA GLU A 15 28.22 4.05 15.60
C GLU A 15 28.25 4.44 14.12
N LEU A 16 29.40 4.34 13.44
CA LEU A 16 29.52 4.58 11.99
C LEU A 16 28.75 3.54 11.17
N ASN A 17 28.63 2.31 11.70
CA ASN A 17 27.86 1.25 11.06
C ASN A 17 26.34 1.42 11.20
N LYS A 18 25.84 2.36 11.99
CA LYS A 18 24.40 2.63 12.12
C LYS A 18 23.91 3.59 11.06
N ILE A 19 22.68 3.39 10.60
CA ILE A 19 22.02 4.42 9.79
C ILE A 19 21.73 5.63 10.67
N GLY A 20 22.14 6.80 10.18
CA GLY A 20 21.81 8.09 10.79
C GLY A 20 20.32 8.43 10.64
N ARG A 21 19.99 9.54 9.97
CA ARG A 21 18.60 10.01 9.81
C ARG A 21 18.12 9.89 8.38
N ILE A 22 16.98 9.24 8.20
CA ILE A 22 16.28 9.20 6.91
C ILE A 22 15.17 10.24 6.87
N LEU A 23 15.14 11.01 5.78
CA LEU A 23 14.15 12.06 5.52
C LEU A 23 13.11 11.57 4.51
N GLY A 24 11.90 12.13 4.53
CA GLY A 24 10.89 11.87 3.50
C GLY A 24 10.09 10.58 3.64
N THR A 25 10.13 9.89 4.78
CA THR A 25 9.43 8.60 5.00
C THR A 25 7.93 8.72 5.28
N ARG A 26 7.45 9.94 5.58
CA ARG A 26 6.07 10.20 6.00
C ARG A 26 5.04 9.91 4.92
N TRP A 27 5.38 10.10 3.65
CA TRP A 27 4.42 9.90 2.56
C TRP A 27 4.01 8.43 2.45
N VAL A 28 4.97 7.49 2.62
CA VAL A 28 4.69 6.05 2.56
C VAL A 28 3.69 5.63 3.63
N SER A 29 3.91 6.09 4.88
CA SER A 29 3.01 5.79 5.99
C SER A 29 1.61 6.36 5.76
N SER A 30 1.50 7.60 5.26
CA SER A 30 0.22 8.23 4.95
C SER A 30 -0.54 7.47 3.84
N SER A 31 0.17 7.14 2.75
CA SER A 31 -0.40 6.41 1.62
C SER A 31 -0.85 5.00 2.03
N LEU A 32 -0.03 4.26 2.78
CA LEU A 32 -0.39 2.93 3.26
C LEU A 32 -1.60 2.98 4.18
N LYS A 33 -1.68 3.95 5.11
CA LYS A 33 -2.86 4.13 5.97
C LYS A 33 -4.13 4.37 5.15
N THR A 34 -4.04 5.21 4.12
CA THR A 34 -5.17 5.50 3.24
C THR A 34 -5.63 4.26 2.48
N VAL A 35 -4.70 3.55 1.84
CA VAL A 35 -5.00 2.31 1.11
C VAL A 35 -5.56 1.24 2.03
N THR A 36 -5.00 1.10 3.23
CA THR A 36 -5.46 0.17 4.27
C THR A 36 -6.89 0.50 4.71
N ALA A 37 -7.19 1.78 4.94
CA ALA A 37 -8.52 2.23 5.31
C ALA A 37 -9.56 1.92 4.22
N VAL A 38 -9.23 2.18 2.95
CA VAL A 38 -10.11 1.85 1.82
C VAL A 38 -10.29 0.34 1.70
N TRP A 39 -9.22 -0.44 1.84
CA TRP A 39 -9.26 -1.91 1.73
C TRP A 39 -10.19 -2.54 2.77
N TYR A 40 -10.06 -2.16 4.04
CA TYR A 40 -10.86 -2.75 5.13
C TYR A 40 -12.26 -2.13 5.25
N SER A 41 -12.44 -0.88 4.82
CA SER A 41 -13.75 -0.21 4.86
C SER A 41 -14.52 -0.36 3.54
N TYR A 42 -14.09 -1.25 2.65
CA TYR A 42 -14.58 -1.31 1.27
C TYR A 42 -16.12 -1.48 1.19
N GLN A 43 -16.68 -2.42 1.96
CA GLN A 43 -18.12 -2.65 2.03
C GLN A 43 -18.89 -1.46 2.63
N ALA A 44 -18.31 -0.82 3.66
CA ALA A 44 -18.91 0.34 4.31
C ALA A 44 -18.95 1.54 3.36
N LEU A 45 -17.86 1.79 2.62
CA LEU A 45 -17.77 2.83 1.60
C LEU A 45 -18.81 2.61 0.50
N TYR A 46 -18.92 1.38 -0.03
CA TYR A 46 -19.93 1.05 -1.01
C TYR A 46 -21.36 1.34 -0.50
N SER A 47 -21.66 0.90 0.72
CA SER A 47 -22.98 1.08 1.33
C SER A 47 -23.31 2.55 1.57
N GLN A 48 -22.32 3.34 2.01
CA GLN A 48 -22.47 4.77 2.22
C GLN A 48 -22.67 5.52 0.90
N PHE A 49 -21.88 5.20 -0.12
CA PHE A 49 -22.04 5.82 -1.44
C PHE A 49 -23.38 5.47 -2.07
N LYS A 50 -23.85 4.23 -1.91
CA LYS A 50 -25.18 3.82 -2.39
C LYS A 50 -26.30 4.62 -1.72
N LYS A 51 -26.27 4.73 -0.39
CA LYS A 51 -27.22 5.58 0.37
C LYS A 51 -27.16 7.04 -0.09
N ALA A 52 -25.96 7.59 -0.28
CA ALA A 52 -25.78 8.97 -0.72
C ALA A 52 -26.26 9.21 -2.16
N GLN A 53 -26.15 8.23 -3.05
CA GLN A 53 -26.68 8.30 -4.41
C GLN A 53 -28.22 8.34 -4.43
N GLU A 54 -28.88 7.63 -3.52
CA GLU A 54 -30.34 7.50 -3.44
C GLU A 54 -31.00 8.63 -2.62
N ASP A 55 -30.23 9.42 -1.87
CA ASP A 55 -30.72 10.50 -1.02
C ASP A 55 -31.18 11.73 -1.82
N VAL A 56 -32.43 11.70 -2.28
CA VAL A 56 -33.07 12.82 -3.00
C VAL A 56 -33.35 14.01 -2.08
N LYS A 57 -33.48 13.79 -0.77
CA LYS A 57 -33.96 14.82 0.18
C LYS A 57 -32.85 15.76 0.62
N ASN A 58 -31.65 15.23 0.86
CA ASN A 58 -30.55 16.01 1.43
C ASN A 58 -29.42 16.31 0.44
N ARG A 59 -29.45 15.77 -0.78
CA ARG A 59 -28.37 15.94 -1.76
C ARG A 59 -28.83 16.43 -3.11
N THR A 60 -27.97 17.24 -3.71
CA THR A 60 -28.16 17.76 -5.06
C THR A 60 -28.02 16.65 -6.12
N THR A 61 -28.56 16.90 -7.30
CA THR A 61 -28.39 15.98 -8.45
C THR A 61 -26.92 15.79 -8.82
N SER A 62 -26.10 16.83 -8.69
CA SER A 62 -24.66 16.77 -8.95
C SER A 62 -23.93 15.84 -7.98
N GLU A 63 -24.19 15.97 -6.67
CA GLU A 63 -23.58 15.09 -5.66
C GLU A 63 -24.00 13.64 -5.85
N ARG A 64 -25.27 13.38 -6.15
CA ARG A 64 -25.75 12.01 -6.42
C ARG A 64 -25.07 11.41 -7.66
N ALA A 65 -24.82 12.21 -8.69
CA ALA A 65 -24.06 11.78 -9.86
C ALA A 65 -22.58 11.49 -9.52
N MET A 66 -21.96 12.29 -8.65
CA MET A 66 -20.62 12.03 -8.12
C MET A 66 -20.56 10.67 -7.38
N PHE A 67 -21.49 10.39 -6.46
CA PHE A 67 -21.53 9.10 -5.76
C PHE A 67 -21.76 7.93 -6.70
N ARG A 68 -22.60 8.10 -7.72
CA ARG A 68 -22.77 7.08 -8.77
C ARG A 68 -21.45 6.79 -9.50
N GLY A 69 -20.68 7.83 -9.82
CA GLY A 69 -19.34 7.69 -10.39
C GLY A 69 -18.37 6.97 -9.45
N LEU A 70 -18.39 7.31 -8.16
CA LEU A 70 -17.57 6.65 -7.15
C LEU A 70 -17.93 5.16 -6.99
N ILE A 71 -19.21 4.81 -6.97
CA ILE A 71 -19.64 3.40 -6.93
C ILE A 71 -19.15 2.66 -8.16
N LYS A 72 -19.31 3.25 -9.35
CA LYS A 72 -18.84 2.63 -10.59
C LYS A 72 -17.33 2.39 -10.58
N ARG A 73 -16.56 3.31 -10.01
CA ARG A 73 -15.11 3.14 -9.86
C ARG A 73 -14.78 2.11 -8.79
N LEU A 74 -15.44 2.16 -7.63
CA LEU A 74 -15.20 1.23 -6.52
C LEU A 74 -15.46 -0.21 -6.97
N THR A 75 -16.60 -0.46 -7.61
CA THR A 75 -17.02 -1.79 -8.12
C THR A 75 -16.24 -2.27 -9.34
N SER A 76 -15.30 -1.48 -9.88
CA SER A 76 -14.49 -1.91 -11.03
C SER A 76 -13.45 -2.93 -10.60
N THR A 77 -13.35 -4.03 -11.35
CA THR A 77 -12.28 -5.03 -11.15
C THR A 77 -10.90 -4.40 -11.32
N GLN A 78 -10.73 -3.46 -12.25
CA GLN A 78 -9.49 -2.74 -12.48
C GLN A 78 -9.09 -1.90 -11.26
N PHE A 79 -10.04 -1.16 -10.68
CA PHE A 79 -9.76 -0.38 -9.47
C PHE A 79 -9.35 -1.27 -8.29
N LEU A 80 -10.02 -2.41 -8.10
CA LEU A 80 -9.67 -3.35 -7.04
C LEU A 80 -8.26 -3.92 -7.22
N SER A 81 -7.90 -4.30 -8.45
CA SER A 81 -6.54 -4.76 -8.78
C SER A 81 -5.50 -3.69 -8.50
N ASP A 82 -5.75 -2.45 -8.91
CA ASP A 82 -4.83 -1.32 -8.67
C ASP A 82 -4.66 -1.05 -7.16
N LEU A 83 -5.76 -1.05 -6.42
CA LEU A 83 -5.75 -0.88 -4.97
C LEU A 83 -4.92 -1.98 -4.28
N ALA A 84 -5.05 -3.22 -4.76
CA ALA A 84 -4.34 -4.37 -4.21
C ALA A 84 -2.83 -4.31 -4.46
N ILE A 85 -2.42 -3.96 -5.68
CA ILE A 85 -1.01 -3.77 -6.03
C ILE A 85 -0.44 -2.61 -5.22
N MET A 86 -1.14 -1.47 -5.14
CA MET A 86 -0.72 -0.35 -4.31
C MET A 86 -0.53 -0.76 -2.85
N TYR A 87 -1.42 -1.60 -2.31
CA TYR A 87 -1.28 -2.12 -0.95
C TYR A 87 0.02 -2.92 -0.81
N ASP A 88 0.21 -3.96 -1.63
CA ASP A 88 1.38 -4.85 -1.52
C ASP A 88 2.69 -4.05 -1.62
N ILE A 89 2.80 -3.09 -2.55
CA ILE A 89 3.98 -2.25 -2.73
C ILE A 89 4.19 -1.30 -1.55
N LEU A 90 3.14 -0.60 -1.10
CA LEU A 90 3.25 0.34 0.01
C LEU A 90 3.54 -0.36 1.34
N ALA A 91 3.06 -1.60 1.53
CA ALA A 91 3.38 -2.40 2.71
C ALA A 91 4.88 -2.73 2.77
N GLU A 92 5.45 -3.17 1.65
CA GLU A 92 6.89 -3.44 1.54
C GLU A 92 7.71 -2.16 1.77
N LEU A 93 7.35 -1.06 1.09
CA LEU A 93 8.02 0.23 1.27
C LEU A 93 7.92 0.73 2.71
N SER A 94 6.77 0.55 3.38
CA SER A 94 6.59 0.98 4.76
C SER A 94 7.49 0.19 5.70
N MET A 95 7.60 -1.13 5.50
CA MET A 95 8.48 -1.99 6.30
C MET A 95 9.95 -1.56 6.15
N VAL A 96 10.41 -1.36 4.91
CA VAL A 96 11.79 -0.88 4.65
C VAL A 96 12.00 0.47 5.31
N SER A 97 11.09 1.40 5.08
CA SER A 97 11.14 2.75 5.64
C SER A 97 11.23 2.75 7.16
N GLU A 98 10.44 1.91 7.84
CA GLU A 98 10.46 1.79 9.30
C GLU A 98 11.76 1.16 9.81
N CYS A 99 12.22 0.08 9.18
CA CYS A 99 13.51 -0.54 9.53
C CYS A 99 14.66 0.45 9.38
N LEU A 100 14.74 1.16 8.27
CA LEU A 100 15.84 2.10 8.04
C LEU A 100 15.77 3.35 8.95
N GLN A 101 14.61 3.67 9.53
CA GLN A 101 14.48 4.72 10.55
C GLN A 101 14.87 4.25 11.96
N ASN A 102 14.98 2.94 12.18
CA ASN A 102 15.41 2.39 13.46
C ASN A 102 16.90 2.70 13.68
N ARG A 103 17.21 3.39 14.79
CA ARG A 103 18.58 3.80 15.16
C ARG A 103 19.54 2.62 15.39
N GLN A 104 19.02 1.41 15.58
CA GLN A 104 19.83 0.21 15.75
C GLN A 104 20.14 -0.49 14.42
N THR A 105 19.57 -0.03 13.31
CA THR A 105 19.79 -0.64 12.01
C THR A 105 21.21 -0.38 11.51
N THR A 106 21.94 -1.45 11.22
CA THR A 106 23.26 -1.36 10.62
C THR A 106 23.17 -1.19 9.11
N VAL A 107 24.20 -0.60 8.50
CA VAL A 107 24.32 -0.44 7.04
C VAL A 107 24.26 -1.80 6.34
N VAL A 108 24.89 -2.84 6.90
CA VAL A 108 24.87 -4.20 6.34
C VAL A 108 23.45 -4.78 6.35
N TYR A 109 22.72 -4.61 7.46
CA TYR A 109 21.34 -5.07 7.57
C TYR A 109 20.41 -4.31 6.61
N ALA A 110 20.61 -3.00 6.47
CA ALA A 110 19.89 -2.16 5.54
C ALA A 110 20.11 -2.55 4.08
N ASP A 111 21.35 -2.80 3.66
CA ASP A 111 21.65 -3.28 2.30
C ASP A 111 20.93 -4.60 2.01
N LYS A 112 20.96 -5.54 2.95
CA LYS A 112 20.21 -6.81 2.84
C LYS A 112 18.70 -6.58 2.69
N LEU A 113 18.11 -5.69 3.49
CA LEU A 113 16.69 -5.35 3.41
C LEU A 113 16.32 -4.69 2.08
N ILE A 114 17.14 -3.77 1.59
CA ILE A 114 16.91 -3.08 0.31
C ILE A 114 16.97 -4.09 -0.84
N ARG A 115 17.99 -4.97 -0.87
CA ARG A 115 18.10 -6.03 -1.89
C ARG A 115 16.91 -6.98 -1.86
N ARG A 116 16.46 -7.40 -0.67
CA ARG A 116 15.26 -8.23 -0.53
C ARG A 116 14.03 -7.53 -1.11
N SER A 117 13.86 -6.25 -0.84
CA SER A 117 12.70 -5.48 -1.28
C SER A 117 12.70 -5.23 -2.79
N ILE A 118 13.88 -5.01 -3.37
CA ILE A 118 14.05 -5.00 -4.84
C ILE A 118 13.62 -6.36 -5.42
N ALA A 119 14.11 -7.47 -4.85
CA ALA A 119 13.72 -8.81 -5.30
C ALA A 119 12.21 -9.08 -5.15
N PHE A 120 11.58 -8.56 -4.09
CA PHE A 120 10.14 -8.59 -3.92
C PHE A 120 9.42 -7.83 -5.05
N PHE A 121 9.84 -6.61 -5.37
CA PHE A 121 9.23 -5.83 -6.45
C PHE A 121 9.40 -6.49 -7.82
N GLU A 122 10.55 -7.09 -8.09
CA GLU A 122 10.75 -7.90 -9.31
C GLU A 122 9.81 -9.12 -9.33
N CYS A 123 9.65 -9.82 -8.20
CA CYS A 123 8.73 -10.95 -8.10
C CYS A 123 7.27 -10.53 -8.33
N VAL A 124 6.85 -9.36 -7.85
CA VAL A 124 5.48 -8.84 -8.01
C VAL A 124 5.09 -8.63 -9.48
N LYS A 125 6.07 -8.38 -10.36
CA LYS A 125 5.83 -8.26 -11.81
C LYS A 125 5.35 -9.58 -12.43
N GLU A 126 5.89 -10.70 -11.93
CA GLU A 126 5.61 -12.04 -12.44
C GLU A 126 4.49 -12.75 -11.67
N LYS A 127 4.43 -12.52 -10.35
CA LYS A 127 3.52 -13.22 -9.44
C LYS A 127 2.80 -12.20 -8.55
N PRO A 128 1.47 -12.27 -8.42
CA PRO A 128 0.75 -11.32 -7.60
C PRO A 128 1.17 -11.42 -6.13
N GLY A 129 1.30 -10.25 -5.48
CA GLY A 129 1.44 -10.16 -4.03
C GLY A 129 0.19 -10.65 -3.29
N THR A 130 0.23 -10.64 -1.96
CA THR A 130 -0.84 -11.24 -1.13
C THR A 130 -2.19 -10.59 -1.38
N LYS A 131 -2.25 -9.26 -1.39
CA LYS A 131 -3.51 -8.53 -1.64
C LYS A 131 -3.91 -8.63 -3.10
N SER A 132 -2.95 -8.55 -4.00
CA SER A 132 -3.16 -8.69 -5.45
C SER A 132 -3.76 -10.05 -5.80
N LEU A 133 -3.31 -11.13 -5.15
CA LEU A 133 -3.86 -12.47 -5.33
C LEU A 133 -5.30 -12.55 -4.83
N GLY A 134 -5.60 -11.93 -3.68
CA GLY A 134 -6.96 -11.82 -3.15
C GLY A 134 -7.90 -11.07 -4.10
N ALA A 135 -7.42 -9.96 -4.68
CA ALA A 135 -8.17 -9.20 -5.68
C ALA A 135 -8.42 -10.01 -6.96
N LYS A 136 -7.43 -10.76 -7.45
CA LYS A 136 -7.61 -11.66 -8.61
C LYS A 136 -8.69 -12.71 -8.35
N ARG A 137 -8.70 -13.33 -7.17
CA ARG A 137 -9.75 -14.31 -6.79
C ARG A 137 -11.13 -13.65 -6.72
N ALA A 138 -11.23 -12.50 -6.05
CA ALA A 138 -12.48 -11.75 -5.95
C ALA A 138 -13.03 -11.31 -7.31
N ALA A 139 -12.14 -10.94 -8.25
CA ALA A 139 -12.52 -10.60 -9.61
C ALA A 139 -13.11 -11.80 -10.37
N ILE A 140 -12.57 -13.01 -10.16
CA ILE A 140 -13.12 -14.26 -10.72
C ILE A 140 -14.48 -14.59 -10.10
N GLU A 141 -14.61 -14.41 -8.79
CA GLU A 141 -15.87 -14.63 -8.05
C GLU A 141 -16.93 -13.55 -8.33
N GLY A 142 -16.53 -12.43 -8.95
CA GLY A 142 -17.40 -11.29 -9.24
C GLY A 142 -17.84 -10.51 -7.99
N ASN A 143 -17.16 -10.69 -6.86
CA ASN A 143 -17.55 -10.09 -5.58
C ASN A 143 -16.34 -9.89 -4.67
N PHE A 144 -16.29 -8.75 -3.99
CA PHE A 144 -15.28 -8.45 -2.98
C PHE A 144 -15.95 -7.89 -1.72
N CYS A 145 -15.80 -8.58 -0.58
CA CYS A 145 -16.41 -8.18 0.70
C CYS A 145 -17.92 -7.90 0.61
N GLY A 146 -18.66 -8.69 -0.19
CA GLY A 146 -20.10 -8.50 -0.39
C GLY A 146 -20.48 -7.35 -1.34
N VAL A 147 -19.49 -6.75 -2.00
CA VAL A 147 -19.70 -5.75 -3.05
C VAL A 147 -19.55 -6.42 -4.42
N PRO A 148 -20.57 -6.34 -5.29
CA PRO A 148 -20.49 -6.92 -6.62
C PRO A 148 -19.49 -6.15 -7.48
N LEU A 149 -18.67 -6.90 -8.21
CA LEU A 149 -17.67 -6.34 -9.12
C LEU A 149 -18.18 -6.33 -10.55
N THR A 150 -17.77 -5.31 -11.30
CA THR A 150 -18.11 -5.13 -12.71
C THR A 150 -16.84 -4.88 -13.51
N SER A 151 -16.79 -5.42 -14.72
CA SER A 151 -15.73 -5.11 -15.68
C SER A 151 -16.08 -3.79 -16.37
N SER A 152 -15.23 -2.76 -16.22
CA SER A 152 -15.44 -1.47 -16.87
C SER A 152 -14.37 -1.26 -17.94
N SER A 153 -14.77 -1.36 -19.22
CA SER A 153 -13.88 -1.09 -20.36
C SER A 153 -13.31 0.34 -20.42
N LYS A 154 -13.88 1.27 -19.64
CA LYS A 154 -13.44 2.67 -19.56
C LYS A 154 -12.35 2.92 -18.50
N ILE A 155 -12.04 1.94 -17.66
CA ILE A 155 -11.01 2.07 -16.62
C ILE A 155 -9.87 1.15 -17.00
N THR A 156 -8.69 1.71 -17.23
CA THR A 156 -7.47 0.95 -17.50
C THR A 156 -6.76 0.70 -16.17
N ALA A 157 -6.41 -0.56 -15.89
CA ALA A 157 -5.62 -0.91 -14.72
C ALA A 157 -4.18 -0.39 -14.87
N ILE A 158 -3.55 -0.02 -13.76
CA ILE A 158 -2.13 0.37 -13.66
C ILE A 158 -1.24 -0.75 -14.15
N ASN A 159 -1.60 -2.00 -13.83
CA ASN A 159 -0.93 -3.18 -14.34
C ASN A 159 -1.97 -4.19 -14.83
N PRO A 160 -2.24 -4.28 -16.14
CA PRO A 160 -3.08 -5.33 -16.71
C PRO A 160 -2.31 -6.66 -16.67
N GLN A 161 -2.24 -7.27 -15.49
CA GLN A 161 -1.74 -8.64 -15.30
C GLN A 161 -2.80 -9.69 -15.55
#